data_AF-A0A9N8V3H0-F1
#
_entry.id   AF-A0A9N8V3H0-F1
#
_cell.length_a   1.000
_cell.length_b   1.000
_cell.length_c   1.000
_cell.angle_alpha   90.00
_cell.angle_beta   90.00
_cell.angle_gamma   90.00
#
_symmetry.space_group_name_H-M   'P 1'
#
loop_
_entity.id
_entity.type
_entity.pdbx_description
1 polymer ?
#
loop_
_entity_poly.entity_id
_entity_poly.type
_entity_poly.pdbx_seq_one_letter_code
_entity_poly.pdbx_strand_id
1 'polypeptide(L)'
;MIAPAEIIVPKLSKELYLCSLRPALKDLLLRRIKPLKEEKEEKDSDEFIIKAENDSFNIINSNNYKKDEEKENEESNAKIILINDEWPNISKFNVDKYFKILNKSRNYSLNYEFEFGSIVLYGEVVTSTQTLLDKNVKLTQKLPNGFVTLAAQQVEGRGRGKNTWISPPGCLLFSFVMRHSLNNKAAPVVFIQYLLSLAVVEAVRTEPSYKDIPLRLKWPNDIYVEKFNDSSNSPELVKIGGVLLNSHVFENEFLLIAGCGEELLASILVKFELFYKEFCENGRGFEPFFDIYYKRWLHR
;
A
#
# COMPACT_ATOMS: atom_id res chain seq x y z
N MET A 1 1.33 23.86 34.89
CA MET A 1 0.63 24.05 33.60
C MET A 1 1.56 23.54 32.51
N ILE A 2 1.27 22.38 31.95
CA ILE A 2 2.01 21.85 30.79
C ILE A 2 1.48 22.61 29.58
N ALA A 3 2.36 23.33 28.87
CA ALA A 3 1.98 24.01 27.63
C ALA A 3 1.36 22.97 26.67
N PRO A 4 0.25 23.27 25.98
CA PRO A 4 -0.28 22.37 24.98
C PRO A 4 0.82 22.14 23.94
N ALA A 5 1.18 20.86 23.72
CA ALA A 5 2.12 20.51 22.66
C ALA A 5 1.57 21.05 21.34
N GLU A 6 2.30 21.95 20.69
CA GLU A 6 1.98 22.39 19.34
C GLU A 6 1.90 21.15 18.45
N ILE A 7 0.72 20.88 17.90
CA ILE A 7 0.53 19.83 16.91
C ILE A 7 1.14 20.36 15.62
N ILE A 8 2.44 20.10 15.43
CA ILE A 8 3.11 20.38 14.16
C ILE A 8 2.60 19.36 13.16
N VAL A 9 1.72 19.78 12.26
CA VAL A 9 1.33 18.98 11.09
C VAL A 9 2.53 18.95 10.14
N PRO A 10 3.09 17.77 9.82
CA PRO A 10 4.25 17.71 8.94
C PRO A 10 3.88 18.19 7.53
N LYS A 11 4.81 18.90 6.89
CA LYS A 11 4.66 19.36 5.50
C LYS A 11 4.56 18.14 4.57
N LEU A 12 3.62 18.20 3.62
CA LEU A 12 3.48 17.16 2.59
C LEU A 12 4.76 17.06 1.76
N SER A 13 5.17 15.83 1.47
CA SER A 13 6.27 15.57 0.54
C SER A 13 5.88 16.02 -0.86
N LYS A 14 6.72 16.86 -1.47
CA LYS A 14 6.59 17.21 -2.88
C LYS A 14 7.09 16.05 -3.75
N GLU A 15 8.15 15.38 -3.30
CA GLU A 15 8.77 14.24 -3.96
C GLU A 15 8.12 12.92 -3.56
N LEU A 16 7.80 12.13 -4.56
CA LEU A 16 7.40 10.73 -4.49
C LEU A 16 8.42 9.90 -5.25
N TYR A 17 8.75 8.72 -4.75
CA TYR A 17 9.78 7.85 -5.31
C TYR A 17 9.13 6.63 -5.95
N LEU A 18 9.22 6.52 -7.27
CA LEU A 18 8.75 5.34 -7.99
C LEU A 18 9.86 4.28 -8.03
N CYS A 19 9.67 3.24 -7.24
CA CYS A 19 10.60 2.14 -7.09
C CYS A 19 10.04 0.89 -7.78
N SER A 20 10.88 0.15 -8.51
CA SER A 20 10.47 -1.12 -9.12
C SER A 20 11.47 -2.24 -8.81
N LEU A 21 10.94 -3.46 -8.69
CA LEU A 21 11.75 -4.67 -8.49
C LEU A 21 12.69 -4.91 -9.67
N ARG A 22 12.26 -4.56 -10.89
CA ARG A 22 13.00 -4.73 -12.14
C ARG A 22 12.89 -3.44 -12.97
N PRO A 23 13.96 -2.98 -13.64
CA PRO A 23 13.90 -1.81 -14.51
C PRO A 23 12.83 -1.92 -15.61
N ALA A 24 12.68 -3.10 -16.22
CA ALA A 24 11.67 -3.33 -17.26
C ALA A 24 10.21 -3.09 -16.81
N LEU A 25 9.89 -3.30 -15.52
CA LEU A 25 8.56 -3.03 -14.98
C LEU A 25 8.27 -1.53 -14.89
N LYS A 26 9.29 -0.74 -14.55
CA LYS A 26 9.22 0.73 -14.57
C LYS A 26 8.97 1.21 -16.00
N ASP A 27 9.74 0.73 -16.98
CA ASP A 27 9.59 1.16 -18.38
C ASP A 27 8.20 0.84 -18.93
N LEU A 28 7.68 -0.34 -18.59
CA LEU A 28 6.33 -0.76 -18.96
C LEU A 28 5.25 0.14 -18.31
N LEU A 29 5.42 0.49 -17.03
CA LEU A 29 4.54 1.44 -16.35
C LEU A 29 4.60 2.83 -17.00
N LEU A 30 5.80 3.34 -17.29
CA LEU A 30 5.99 4.64 -17.95
C LEU A 30 5.28 4.68 -19.31
N ARG A 31 5.36 3.59 -20.09
CA ARG A 31 4.60 3.46 -21.35
C ARG A 31 3.09 3.48 -21.14
N ARG A 32 2.57 2.89 -20.06
CA ARG A 32 1.13 2.87 -19.74
C ARG A 32 0.59 4.24 -19.32
N ILE A 33 1.38 5.03 -18.60
CA ILE A 33 0.97 6.37 -18.13
C ILE A 33 1.26 7.46 -19.16
N LYS A 34 2.17 7.25 -20.12
CA LYS A 34 2.52 8.21 -21.18
C LYS A 34 1.33 8.81 -21.94
N PRO A 35 0.23 8.07 -22.23
CA PRO A 35 -0.97 8.67 -22.83
C PRO A 35 -1.69 9.72 -21.98
N LEU A 36 -1.32 9.90 -20.71
CA LEU A 36 -1.83 10.95 -19.82
C LEU A 36 -0.98 12.24 -19.86
N LYS A 37 0.08 12.27 -20.69
CA LYS A 37 0.99 13.40 -20.85
C LYS A 37 0.24 14.63 -21.37
N GLU A 38 0.57 15.82 -20.87
CA GLU A 38 0.03 17.08 -21.40
C GLU A 38 0.57 17.40 -22.81
N GLU A 39 -0.30 17.86 -23.71
CA GLU A 39 0.00 18.05 -25.14
C GLU A 39 1.06 19.14 -25.43
N LYS A 40 1.37 20.00 -24.46
CA LYS A 40 2.23 21.18 -24.64
C LYS A 40 3.72 20.94 -24.44
N GLU A 41 4.13 19.71 -24.18
CA GLU A 41 5.53 19.39 -23.85
C GLU A 41 6.37 18.95 -25.07
N GLU A 42 7.65 19.33 -25.07
CA GLU A 42 8.62 18.92 -26.10
C GLU A 42 8.70 17.39 -26.22
N LYS A 43 8.91 16.93 -27.47
CA LYS A 43 8.84 15.50 -27.83
C LYS A 43 10.00 14.65 -27.30
N ASP A 44 11.03 15.26 -26.71
CA ASP A 44 12.34 14.61 -26.46
C ASP A 44 12.93 14.80 -25.05
N SER A 45 12.15 15.25 -24.07
CA SER A 45 12.58 15.34 -22.67
C SER A 45 12.35 14.02 -21.90
N ASP A 46 13.33 13.61 -21.08
CA ASP A 46 13.20 12.54 -20.06
C ASP A 46 12.26 12.94 -18.89
N GLU A 47 11.69 14.13 -18.97
CA GLU A 47 10.74 14.72 -18.04
C GLU A 47 9.39 14.90 -18.74
N PHE A 48 8.30 14.61 -18.04
CA PHE A 48 6.95 14.88 -18.55
C PHE A 48 5.92 15.02 -17.43
N ILE A 49 4.94 15.89 -17.63
CA ILE A 49 3.83 16.10 -16.71
C ILE A 49 2.63 15.26 -17.17
N ILE A 50 2.08 14.50 -16.22
CA ILE A 50 0.76 13.88 -16.37
C ILE A 50 -0.26 14.64 -15.51
N LYS A 51 -1.45 14.84 -16.05
CA LYS A 51 -2.56 15.46 -15.34
C LYS A 51 -3.66 14.46 -15.07
N ALA A 52 -3.84 14.13 -13.80
CA ALA A 52 -4.99 13.39 -13.31
C ALA A 52 -6.12 14.35 -12.89
N GLU A 53 -7.19 13.82 -12.29
CA GLU A 53 -8.38 14.59 -11.95
C GLU A 53 -8.15 15.60 -10.83
N ASN A 54 -7.40 15.21 -9.79
CA ASN A 54 -7.14 16.08 -8.64
C ASN A 54 -5.67 16.49 -8.53
N ASP A 55 -4.77 15.72 -9.12
CA ASP A 55 -3.32 15.96 -9.03
C ASP A 55 -2.66 16.05 -10.40
N SER A 56 -1.64 16.91 -10.47
CA SER A 56 -0.64 16.87 -11.54
C SER A 56 0.62 16.19 -11.00
N PHE A 57 1.24 15.33 -11.81
CA PHE A 57 2.48 14.66 -11.46
C PHE A 57 3.55 14.98 -12.49
N ASN A 58 4.64 15.60 -12.05
CA ASN A 58 5.82 15.79 -12.86
C ASN A 58 6.73 14.55 -12.73
N ILE A 59 6.88 13.78 -13.80
CA ILE A 59 7.74 12.60 -13.83
C ILE A 59 9.15 13.03 -14.23
N ILE A 60 10.13 12.86 -13.35
CA ILE A 60 11.51 13.33 -13.55
C ILE A 60 12.50 12.20 -13.24
N ASN A 61 13.50 12.00 -14.09
CA ASN A 61 14.66 11.17 -13.74
C ASN A 61 15.45 11.84 -12.62
N SER A 62 15.72 11.16 -11.49
CA SER A 62 16.34 11.86 -10.36
C SER A 62 17.74 12.39 -10.65
N ASN A 63 18.45 11.82 -11.63
CA ASN A 63 19.76 12.35 -12.07
C ASN A 63 19.64 13.77 -12.65
N ASN A 64 18.47 14.12 -13.18
CA ASN A 64 18.17 15.45 -13.72
C ASN A 64 17.48 16.36 -12.69
N TYR A 65 17.13 15.82 -11.51
CA TYR A 65 16.42 16.57 -10.48
C TYR A 65 17.39 17.36 -9.60
N LYS A 66 17.32 18.69 -9.68
CA LYS A 66 18.03 19.60 -8.78
C LYS A 66 17.07 20.10 -7.70
N LYS A 67 17.41 19.86 -6.44
CA LYS A 67 16.73 20.46 -5.28
C LYS A 67 17.10 21.95 -5.22
N ASP A 68 16.43 22.76 -6.03
CA ASP A 68 16.57 24.22 -5.95
C ASP A 68 15.78 24.72 -4.73
N GLU A 69 16.48 25.07 -3.64
CA GLU A 69 15.87 25.65 -2.43
C GLU A 69 15.20 27.02 -2.72
N GLU A 70 15.60 27.70 -3.79
CA GLU A 70 15.10 29.03 -4.18
C GLU A 70 13.90 29.00 -5.17
N LYS A 71 13.50 27.82 -5.67
CA LYS A 71 12.30 27.63 -6.51
C LYS A 71 11.11 27.07 -5.72
N GLU A 72 11.01 27.39 -4.44
CA GLU A 72 9.73 27.41 -3.73
C GLU A 72 8.89 28.65 -4.12
N ASN A 73 9.16 29.28 -5.27
CA ASN A 73 8.22 30.20 -5.89
C ASN A 73 6.98 29.42 -6.37
N GLU A 74 5.92 29.62 -5.61
CA GLU A 74 4.51 29.39 -5.87
C GLU A 74 4.17 29.39 -7.36
N GLU A 75 3.76 28.24 -7.91
CA GLU A 75 2.81 28.14 -9.05
C GLU A 75 2.53 26.69 -9.47
N SER A 76 3.45 25.74 -9.19
CA SER A 76 3.22 24.32 -9.50
C SER A 76 2.83 23.53 -8.25
N ASN A 77 1.52 23.33 -8.06
CA ASN A 77 0.95 22.35 -7.11
C ASN A 77 1.21 20.89 -7.52
N ALA A 78 2.04 20.63 -8.53
CA ALA A 78 2.32 19.29 -9.01
C ALA A 78 3.24 18.52 -8.06
N LYS A 79 2.88 17.26 -7.81
CA LYS A 79 3.73 16.29 -7.12
C LYS A 79 4.85 15.86 -8.06
N ILE A 80 6.04 15.61 -7.56
CA ILE A 80 7.19 15.18 -8.36
C ILE A 80 7.36 13.68 -8.17
N ILE A 81 7.23 12.89 -9.22
CA ILE A 81 7.56 11.46 -9.19
C ILE A 81 8.97 11.28 -9.73
N LEU A 82 9.89 10.95 -8.83
CA LEU A 82 11.26 10.64 -9.16
C LEU A 82 11.37 9.20 -9.63
N ILE A 83 11.95 9.02 -10.82
CA ILE A 83 12.25 7.72 -11.42
C ILE A 83 13.76 7.53 -11.49
N ASN A 84 14.25 6.33 -11.17
CA ASN A 84 15.66 5.97 -11.26
C ASN A 84 15.86 4.56 -11.78
N ASP A 85 17.07 4.27 -12.27
CA ASP A 85 17.52 2.89 -12.52
C ASP A 85 18.00 2.21 -11.23
N GLU A 86 18.55 2.98 -10.30
CA GLU A 86 18.95 2.52 -8.98
C GLU A 86 17.93 2.87 -7.91
N TRP A 87 17.84 2.03 -6.87
CA TRP A 87 16.93 2.28 -5.76
C TRP A 87 17.39 3.49 -4.95
N PRO A 88 16.51 4.47 -4.69
CA PRO A 88 16.87 5.64 -3.92
C PRO A 88 17.19 5.26 -2.47
N ASN A 89 18.13 5.97 -1.86
CA ASN A 89 18.35 5.89 -0.42
C ASN A 89 17.29 6.74 0.30
N ILE A 90 16.25 6.08 0.82
CA ILE A 90 15.13 6.72 1.51
C ILE A 90 15.28 6.51 3.02
N SER A 91 15.22 7.60 3.78
CA SER A 91 15.48 7.61 5.23
C SER A 91 14.57 6.67 6.05
N LYS A 92 13.29 6.54 5.65
CA LYS A 92 12.27 5.80 6.42
C LYS A 92 11.78 4.51 5.74
N PHE A 93 12.39 4.10 4.63
CA PHE A 93 12.04 2.85 3.94
C PHE A 93 13.22 2.30 3.14
N ASN A 94 13.70 1.10 3.51
CA ASN A 94 14.80 0.45 2.81
C ASN A 94 14.30 -0.34 1.58
N VAL A 95 14.29 0.34 0.43
CA VAL A 95 13.83 -0.22 -0.85
C VAL A 95 14.57 -1.51 -1.22
N ASP A 96 15.89 -1.55 -1.00
CA ASP A 96 16.74 -2.70 -1.31
C ASP A 96 16.36 -3.94 -0.51
N LYS A 97 16.24 -3.76 0.80
CA LYS A 97 15.83 -4.80 1.73
C LYS A 97 14.43 -5.32 1.38
N TYR A 98 13.48 -4.43 1.12
CA TYR A 98 12.13 -4.77 0.71
C TYR A 98 12.11 -5.68 -0.53
N PHE A 99 12.75 -5.25 -1.62
CA PHE A 99 12.72 -6.01 -2.87
C PHE A 99 13.51 -7.32 -2.78
N LYS A 100 14.62 -7.37 -2.02
CA LYS A 100 15.33 -8.63 -1.73
C LYS A 100 14.43 -9.63 -1.02
N ILE A 101 13.68 -9.19 0.00
CA ILE A 101 12.75 -10.06 0.75
C ILE A 101 11.57 -10.47 -0.11
N LEU A 102 10.98 -9.53 -0.86
CA LEU A 102 9.86 -9.80 -1.78
C LEU A 102 10.25 -10.88 -2.79
N ASN A 103 11.39 -10.73 -3.45
CA ASN A 103 11.88 -11.68 -4.44
C ASN A 103 12.26 -13.03 -3.82
N LYS A 104 12.86 -13.04 -2.63
CA LYS A 104 13.20 -14.29 -1.92
C LYS A 104 11.95 -15.06 -1.47
N SER A 105 10.92 -14.34 -1.01
CA SER A 105 9.67 -14.93 -0.50
C SER A 105 8.78 -15.40 -1.64
N ARG A 106 8.90 -14.79 -2.83
CA ARG A 106 8.25 -15.21 -4.07
C ARG A 106 9.06 -16.33 -4.74
N ASN A 107 8.94 -17.54 -4.21
CA ASN A 107 9.61 -18.74 -4.74
C ASN A 107 8.82 -19.45 -5.86
N TYR A 108 7.85 -18.76 -6.47
CA TYR A 108 6.96 -19.28 -7.51
C TYR A 108 6.86 -18.27 -8.65
N SER A 109 6.70 -18.77 -9.88
CA SER A 109 6.36 -17.93 -11.03
C SER A 109 4.84 -17.84 -11.16
N LEU A 110 4.30 -16.63 -11.22
CA LEU A 110 2.91 -16.41 -11.64
C LEU A 110 2.89 -15.99 -13.11
N ASN A 111 1.80 -16.31 -13.81
CA ASN A 111 1.56 -15.87 -15.17
C ASN A 111 1.01 -14.42 -15.24
N TYR A 112 1.18 -13.62 -14.19
CA TYR A 112 0.74 -12.22 -14.20
C TYR A 112 1.85 -11.33 -14.75
N GLU A 113 1.48 -10.37 -15.58
CA GLU A 113 2.40 -9.33 -16.09
C GLU A 113 3.00 -8.50 -14.93
N PHE A 114 2.27 -8.39 -13.81
CA PHE A 114 2.70 -7.70 -12.59
C PHE A 114 2.32 -8.50 -11.32
N GLU A 115 3.31 -8.75 -10.49
CA GLU A 115 3.19 -9.41 -9.18
C GLU A 115 3.03 -8.33 -8.08
N PHE A 116 2.29 -8.61 -7.00
CA PHE A 116 1.97 -7.63 -5.97
C PHE A 116 3.22 -7.01 -5.34
N GLY A 117 3.29 -5.69 -5.25
CA GLY A 117 4.42 -4.99 -4.64
C GLY A 117 5.66 -4.86 -5.50
N SER A 118 5.63 -5.31 -6.76
CA SER A 118 6.79 -5.21 -7.66
C SER A 118 7.04 -3.79 -8.17
N ILE A 119 6.06 -2.89 -7.99
CA ILE A 119 6.20 -1.45 -8.18
C ILE A 119 5.60 -0.75 -6.95
N VAL A 120 6.36 0.17 -6.37
CA VAL A 120 6.01 0.93 -5.17
C VAL A 120 6.20 2.41 -5.46
N LEU A 121 5.17 3.22 -5.25
CA LEU A 121 5.25 4.67 -5.17
C LEU A 121 5.31 5.08 -3.70
N TYR A 122 6.48 5.48 -3.24
CA TYR A 122 6.72 5.89 -1.87
C TYR A 122 6.65 7.41 -1.72
N GLY A 123 5.92 7.91 -0.73
CA GLY A 123 6.00 9.31 -0.28
C GLY A 123 6.24 9.38 1.22
N GLU A 124 7.14 10.25 1.68
CA GLU A 124 7.45 10.28 3.12
C GLU A 124 6.23 10.76 3.95
N VAL A 125 5.62 11.87 3.54
CA VAL A 125 4.41 12.43 4.15
C VAL A 125 3.40 12.69 3.04
N VAL A 126 2.28 11.98 3.05
CA VAL A 126 1.19 12.15 2.08
C VAL A 126 -0.12 12.48 2.80
N THR A 127 -1.13 12.96 2.08
CA THR A 127 -2.48 13.10 2.65
C THR A 127 -3.02 11.72 3.02
N SER A 128 -3.10 10.82 2.04
CA SER A 128 -3.45 9.41 2.23
C SER A 128 -2.95 8.60 1.02
N THR A 129 -2.38 7.42 1.26
CA THR A 129 -1.94 6.50 0.19
C THR A 129 -3.13 6.05 -0.66
N GLN A 130 -4.32 5.96 -0.05
CA GLN A 130 -5.56 5.62 -0.73
C GLN A 130 -6.09 6.80 -1.54
N THR A 131 -5.95 8.02 -1.02
CA THR A 131 -6.42 9.23 -1.72
C THR A 131 -5.61 9.52 -2.98
N LEU A 132 -4.31 9.22 -2.96
CA LEU A 132 -3.48 9.29 -4.16
C LEU A 132 -4.01 8.44 -5.32
N LEU A 133 -4.71 7.34 -5.02
CA LEU A 133 -5.31 6.45 -6.01
C LEU A 133 -6.77 6.82 -6.32
N ASP A 134 -7.61 6.95 -5.29
CA ASP A 134 -9.07 7.07 -5.47
C ASP A 134 -9.54 8.43 -6.01
N LYS A 135 -8.71 9.47 -5.88
CA LYS A 135 -8.94 10.79 -6.47
C LYS A 135 -8.29 10.97 -7.84
N ASN A 136 -7.50 10.02 -8.32
CA ASN A 136 -6.79 10.12 -9.60
C ASN A 136 -7.13 8.94 -10.52
N VAL A 137 -8.43 8.73 -10.77
CA VAL A 137 -8.96 7.54 -11.46
C VAL A 137 -8.30 7.34 -12.84
N LYS A 138 -8.05 8.40 -13.62
CA LYS A 138 -7.34 8.33 -14.91
C LYS A 138 -5.94 7.72 -14.77
N LEU A 139 -5.19 8.14 -13.75
CA LEU A 139 -3.87 7.57 -13.45
C LEU A 139 -4.05 6.12 -13.00
N THR A 140 -4.93 5.89 -12.06
CA THR A 140 -5.20 4.59 -11.44
C THR A 140 -5.57 3.52 -12.47
N GLN A 141 -6.36 3.84 -13.49
CA GLN A 141 -6.68 2.92 -14.61
C GLN A 141 -5.46 2.48 -15.42
N LYS A 142 -4.38 3.28 -15.44
CA LYS A 142 -3.12 2.94 -16.11
C LYS A 142 -2.15 2.17 -15.21
N LEU A 143 -2.37 2.22 -13.89
CA LEU A 143 -1.54 1.48 -12.93
C LEU A 143 -1.83 -0.03 -13.04
N PRO A 144 -0.79 -0.87 -12.95
CA PRO A 144 -0.96 -2.31 -13.03
C PRO A 144 -1.56 -2.90 -11.76
N ASN A 145 -2.14 -4.10 -11.89
CA ASN A 145 -2.49 -4.92 -10.73
C ASN A 145 -1.25 -5.11 -9.84
N GLY A 146 -1.42 -4.95 -8.53
CA GLY A 146 -0.35 -5.07 -7.57
C GLY A 146 0.54 -3.84 -7.40
N PHE A 147 0.26 -2.71 -8.07
CA PHE A 147 0.94 -1.44 -7.83
C PHE A 147 0.66 -0.96 -6.39
N VAL A 148 1.70 -0.61 -5.64
CA VAL A 148 1.60 -0.18 -4.23
C VAL A 148 1.86 1.31 -4.10
N THR A 149 1.04 2.02 -3.33
CA THR A 149 1.38 3.34 -2.76
C THR A 149 1.74 3.16 -1.30
N LEU A 150 2.88 3.67 -0.87
CA LEU A 150 3.43 3.51 0.48
C LEU A 150 3.74 4.88 1.08
N ALA A 151 3.48 5.05 2.37
CA ALA A 151 3.89 6.25 3.09
C ALA A 151 4.48 5.96 4.47
N ALA A 152 5.41 6.81 4.89
CA ALA A 152 5.88 6.79 6.29
C ALA A 152 4.87 7.50 7.21
N GLN A 153 4.14 8.50 6.70
CA GLN A 153 3.09 9.19 7.43
C GLN A 153 1.93 9.64 6.53
N GLN A 154 0.72 9.56 7.08
CA GLN A 154 -0.49 10.13 6.47
C GLN A 154 -1.04 11.25 7.37
N VAL A 155 -1.29 12.43 6.80
CA VAL A 155 -1.90 13.56 7.53
C VAL A 155 -3.43 13.53 7.51
N GLU A 156 -4.01 12.83 6.54
CA GLU A 156 -5.46 12.68 6.33
C GLU A 156 -5.83 11.20 6.11
N GLY A 157 -5.27 10.33 6.96
CA GLY A 157 -5.54 8.89 6.91
C GLY A 157 -7.05 8.59 6.99
N ARG A 158 -7.53 7.67 6.14
CA ARG A 158 -8.96 7.35 6.04
C ARG A 158 -9.27 6.00 6.65
N GLY A 159 -10.28 5.98 7.52
CA GLY A 159 -10.93 4.76 8.01
C GLY A 159 -12.23 4.46 7.27
N ARG A 160 -12.96 3.45 7.72
CA ARG A 160 -14.26 3.08 7.13
C ARG A 160 -15.31 4.18 7.33
N GLY A 161 -16.09 4.47 6.30
CA GLY A 161 -17.13 5.49 6.36
C GLY A 161 -16.54 6.90 6.46
N LYS A 162 -16.95 7.65 7.49
CA LYS A 162 -16.44 9.01 7.78
C LYS A 162 -15.32 9.03 8.82
N ASN A 163 -14.83 7.87 9.25
CA ASN A 163 -13.83 7.79 10.31
C ASN A 163 -12.46 8.21 9.78
N THR A 164 -11.72 8.97 10.57
CA THR A 164 -10.30 9.27 10.34
C THR A 164 -9.44 8.16 10.93
N TRP A 165 -8.37 7.79 10.22
CA TRP A 165 -7.32 6.92 10.74
C TRP A 165 -6.11 7.77 11.15
N ILE A 166 -5.75 7.70 12.43
CA ILE A 166 -4.55 8.37 12.94
C ILE A 166 -3.35 7.44 12.71
N SER A 167 -2.34 7.94 12.01
CA SER A 167 -1.14 7.20 11.61
C SER A 167 0.09 7.70 12.39
N PRO A 168 0.31 7.28 13.65
CA PRO A 168 1.52 7.63 14.37
C PRO A 168 2.78 7.05 13.67
N PRO A 169 3.97 7.63 13.91
CA PRO A 169 5.22 7.07 13.42
C PRO A 169 5.37 5.59 13.78
N GLY A 170 5.87 4.79 12.83
CA GLY A 170 6.00 3.35 12.99
C GLY A 170 4.82 2.54 12.48
N CYS A 171 3.74 3.16 12.00
CA CYS A 171 2.76 2.49 11.15
C CYS A 171 3.34 2.21 9.76
N LEU A 172 3.14 1.01 9.21
CA LEU A 172 3.25 0.70 7.79
C LEU A 172 1.88 1.02 7.14
N LEU A 173 1.91 1.99 6.22
CA LEU A 173 0.75 2.63 5.63
C LEU A 173 0.83 2.44 4.12
N PHE A 174 0.01 1.57 3.55
CA PHE A 174 0.06 1.33 2.12
C PHE A 174 -1.27 0.95 1.51
N SER A 175 -1.50 1.38 0.28
CA SER A 175 -2.57 0.90 -0.58
C SER A 175 -2.02 0.12 -1.75
N PHE A 176 -2.82 -0.73 -2.36
CA PHE A 176 -2.50 -1.29 -3.66
C PHE A 176 -3.71 -1.38 -4.58
N VAL A 177 -3.37 -1.36 -5.86
CA VAL A 177 -4.28 -1.55 -6.99
C VAL A 177 -4.55 -3.05 -7.17
N MET A 178 -5.81 -3.46 -7.28
CA MET A 178 -6.16 -4.86 -7.56
C MET A 178 -7.17 -4.97 -8.70
N ARG A 179 -6.96 -5.94 -9.59
CA ARG A 179 -7.88 -6.22 -10.69
C ARG A 179 -8.46 -7.61 -10.49
N HIS A 180 -9.74 -7.67 -10.15
CA HIS A 180 -10.45 -8.92 -9.90
C HIS A 180 -11.71 -8.98 -10.76
N SER A 181 -11.90 -10.12 -11.40
CA SER A 181 -13.02 -10.35 -12.32
C SER A 181 -14.31 -10.63 -11.56
N LEU A 182 -15.31 -9.77 -11.71
CA LEU A 182 -16.65 -9.98 -11.16
C LEU A 182 -17.39 -11.16 -11.81
N ASN A 183 -16.89 -11.69 -12.92
CA ASN A 183 -17.44 -12.87 -13.58
C ASN A 183 -17.01 -14.17 -12.89
N ASN A 184 -15.99 -14.14 -12.02
CA ASN A 184 -15.58 -15.32 -11.27
C ASN A 184 -16.53 -15.57 -10.10
N LYS A 185 -17.63 -16.30 -10.37
CA LYS A 185 -18.62 -16.66 -9.35
C LYS A 185 -18.06 -17.53 -8.22
N ALA A 186 -16.98 -18.28 -8.49
CA ALA A 186 -16.31 -19.10 -7.50
C ALA A 186 -15.44 -18.27 -6.53
N ALA A 187 -15.16 -17.01 -6.85
CA ALA A 187 -14.32 -16.12 -6.05
C ALA A 187 -15.06 -14.80 -5.74
N PRO A 188 -16.08 -14.78 -4.86
CA PRO A 188 -16.86 -13.57 -4.60
C PRO A 188 -16.02 -12.42 -4.02
N VAL A 189 -16.14 -11.23 -4.62
CA VAL A 189 -15.38 -10.02 -4.25
C VAL A 189 -15.43 -9.67 -2.75
N VAL A 190 -16.53 -10.00 -2.06
CA VAL A 190 -16.71 -9.75 -0.62
C VAL A 190 -15.63 -10.39 0.25
N PHE A 191 -15.07 -11.52 -0.18
CA PHE A 191 -14.05 -12.24 0.59
C PHE A 191 -12.63 -11.71 0.42
N ILE A 192 -12.39 -10.81 -0.54
CA ILE A 192 -11.05 -10.21 -0.73
C ILE A 192 -10.57 -9.50 0.54
N GLN A 193 -11.47 -8.79 1.22
CA GLN A 193 -11.15 -8.13 2.50
C GLN A 193 -10.77 -9.13 3.61
N TYR A 194 -11.34 -10.32 3.59
CA TYR A 194 -11.09 -11.38 4.56
C TYR A 194 -9.75 -12.05 4.29
N LEU A 195 -9.46 -12.36 3.02
CA LEU A 195 -8.17 -12.90 2.59
C LEU A 195 -7.04 -11.97 3.01
N LEU A 196 -7.24 -10.67 2.84
CA LEU A 196 -6.20 -9.73 3.21
C LEU A 196 -6.05 -9.59 4.71
N SER A 197 -7.15 -9.43 5.45
CA SER A 197 -7.08 -9.41 6.92
C SER A 197 -6.36 -10.65 7.46
N LEU A 198 -6.62 -11.82 6.86
CA LEU A 198 -5.92 -13.07 7.16
C LEU A 198 -4.44 -13.03 6.76
N ALA A 199 -4.11 -12.57 5.55
CA ALA A 199 -2.73 -12.45 5.08
C ALA A 199 -1.88 -11.59 6.01
N VAL A 200 -2.47 -10.56 6.60
CA VAL A 200 -1.78 -9.66 7.54
C VAL A 200 -1.49 -10.32 8.85
N VAL A 201 -2.50 -10.96 9.44
CA VAL A 201 -2.32 -11.68 10.70
C VAL A 201 -1.30 -12.79 10.52
N GLU A 202 -1.38 -13.53 9.41
CA GLU A 202 -0.42 -14.59 9.11
C GLU A 202 0.97 -14.04 8.73
N ALA A 203 1.09 -12.84 8.17
CA ALA A 203 2.36 -12.16 7.91
C ALA A 203 3.06 -11.73 9.20
N VAL A 204 2.34 -11.05 10.11
CA VAL A 204 2.91 -10.64 11.40
C VAL A 204 3.45 -11.85 12.15
N ARG A 205 2.75 -12.98 12.09
CA ARG A 205 3.16 -14.21 12.78
C ARG A 205 4.31 -14.99 12.11
N THR A 206 4.72 -14.61 10.91
CA THR A 206 5.95 -15.20 10.32
C THR A 206 7.21 -14.65 10.94
N GLU A 207 7.14 -13.47 11.54
CA GLU A 207 8.26 -12.90 12.29
C GLU A 207 8.41 -13.66 13.61
N PRO A 208 9.58 -14.30 13.88
CA PRO A 208 9.77 -15.11 15.08
C PRO A 208 9.43 -14.37 16.37
N SER A 209 9.74 -13.08 16.44
CA SER A 209 9.48 -12.19 17.58
C SER A 209 7.98 -11.97 17.84
N TYR A 210 7.13 -12.18 16.84
CA TYR A 210 5.69 -11.94 16.89
C TYR A 210 4.87 -13.22 16.67
N LYS A 211 5.51 -14.39 16.58
CA LYS A 211 4.83 -15.67 16.30
C LYS A 211 3.70 -15.98 17.28
N ASP A 212 3.90 -15.66 18.56
CA ASP A 212 2.99 -15.98 19.65
C ASP A 212 2.13 -14.79 20.10
N ILE A 213 2.24 -13.64 19.41
CA ILE A 213 1.36 -12.51 19.70
C ILE A 213 -0.11 -12.93 19.47
N PRO A 214 -1.01 -12.68 20.44
CA PRO A 214 -2.39 -13.17 20.38
C PRO A 214 -3.24 -12.27 19.49
N LEU A 215 -2.92 -12.27 18.19
CA LEU A 215 -3.66 -11.54 17.17
C LEU A 215 -5.03 -12.15 16.95
N ARG A 216 -6.00 -11.27 16.77
CA ARG A 216 -7.39 -11.58 16.50
C ARG A 216 -7.94 -10.73 15.37
N LEU A 217 -8.82 -11.34 14.60
CA LEU A 217 -9.62 -10.69 13.58
C LEU A 217 -10.99 -10.37 14.16
N LYS A 218 -11.28 -9.09 14.33
CA LYS A 218 -12.64 -8.60 14.57
C LYS A 218 -13.28 -8.33 13.23
N TRP A 219 -14.31 -9.11 12.94
CA TRP A 219 -15.04 -9.00 11.69
C TRP A 219 -15.60 -7.58 11.47
N PRO A 220 -15.57 -7.05 10.24
CA PRO A 220 -15.06 -7.68 9.01
C PRO A 220 -13.57 -7.40 8.73
N ASN A 221 -12.92 -6.50 9.46
CA ASN A 221 -11.73 -5.83 8.92
C ASN A 221 -10.76 -5.21 9.95
N ASP A 222 -10.96 -5.47 11.23
CA ASP A 222 -10.12 -4.90 12.28
C ASP A 222 -9.20 -5.96 12.88
N ILE A 223 -7.96 -5.57 13.15
CA ILE A 223 -6.94 -6.43 13.74
C ILE A 223 -6.71 -6.00 15.19
N TYR A 224 -6.86 -6.94 16.11
CA TYR A 224 -6.72 -6.73 17.55
C TYR A 224 -5.61 -7.60 18.12
N VAL A 225 -5.02 -7.14 19.22
CA VAL A 225 -4.16 -7.93 20.11
C VAL A 225 -4.89 -8.08 21.44
N GLU A 226 -4.94 -9.32 21.95
CA GLU A 226 -5.32 -9.59 23.33
C GLU A 226 -4.14 -9.28 24.27
N LYS A 227 -4.31 -8.28 25.13
CA LYS A 227 -3.34 -7.93 26.17
C LYS A 227 -3.82 -8.49 27.50
N PHE A 228 -3.04 -9.39 28.08
CA PHE A 228 -3.31 -9.93 29.41
C PHE A 228 -2.61 -9.06 30.44
N ASN A 229 -3.37 -8.45 31.35
CA ASN A 229 -2.82 -7.76 32.52
C ASN A 229 -2.94 -8.70 33.72
N ASP A 230 -1.88 -8.82 34.53
CA ASP A 230 -1.83 -9.69 35.72
C ASP A 230 -2.96 -9.43 36.72
N SER A 231 -3.61 -8.26 36.64
CA SER A 231 -4.65 -7.78 37.55
C SER A 231 -6.09 -8.11 37.10
N SER A 232 -6.30 -8.62 35.89
CA SER A 232 -7.65 -8.82 35.33
C SER A 232 -7.85 -10.23 34.76
N ASN A 233 -8.97 -10.87 35.11
CA ASN A 233 -9.34 -12.20 34.59
C ASN A 233 -9.77 -12.21 33.11
N SER A 234 -9.85 -11.04 32.45
CA SER A 234 -10.24 -10.91 31.04
C SER A 234 -9.17 -10.16 30.25
N PRO A 235 -8.80 -10.61 29.04
CA PRO A 235 -7.86 -9.88 28.20
C PRO A 235 -8.43 -8.54 27.75
N GLU A 236 -7.59 -7.51 27.79
CA GLU A 236 -7.86 -6.21 27.18
C GLU A 236 -7.65 -6.31 25.67
N LEU A 237 -8.60 -5.82 24.87
CA LEU A 237 -8.49 -5.87 23.41
C LEU A 237 -8.02 -4.54 22.85
N VAL A 238 -6.82 -4.53 22.29
CA VAL A 238 -6.23 -3.33 21.68
C VAL A 238 -6.29 -3.44 20.17
N LYS A 239 -6.94 -2.48 19.50
CA LYS A 239 -6.93 -2.40 18.04
C LYS A 239 -5.56 -1.91 17.58
N ILE A 240 -4.88 -2.71 16.75
CA ILE A 240 -3.52 -2.39 16.26
C ILE A 240 -3.47 -2.12 14.76
N GLY A 241 -4.55 -2.44 14.03
CA GLY A 241 -4.58 -2.33 12.59
C GLY A 241 -6.00 -2.40 12.04
N GLY A 242 -6.11 -2.00 10.79
CA GLY A 242 -7.36 -1.97 10.06
C GLY A 242 -7.11 -2.23 8.59
N VAL A 243 -8.05 -2.94 7.99
CA VAL A 243 -8.08 -3.26 6.58
C VAL A 243 -9.24 -2.52 5.93
N LEU A 244 -9.00 -1.76 4.86
CA LEU A 244 -10.07 -1.07 4.14
C LEU A 244 -10.07 -1.49 2.67
N LEU A 245 -11.21 -1.96 2.19
CA LEU A 245 -11.45 -2.24 0.79
C LEU A 245 -12.43 -1.21 0.24
N ASN A 246 -12.00 -0.45 -0.78
CA ASN A 246 -12.86 0.45 -1.53
C ASN A 246 -12.98 -0.11 -2.95
N SER A 247 -14.18 -0.60 -3.29
CA SER A 247 -14.49 -1.03 -4.65
C SER A 247 -15.02 0.14 -5.45
N HIS A 248 -14.32 0.51 -6.51
CA HIS A 248 -14.94 1.25 -7.59
C HIS A 248 -15.49 0.22 -8.58
N VAL A 249 -16.71 0.41 -9.12
CA VAL A 249 -17.14 -0.28 -10.36
C VAL A 249 -16.48 0.40 -11.57
N PHE A 250 -15.21 0.72 -11.38
CA PHE A 250 -14.06 0.55 -12.24
C PHE A 250 -12.88 0.30 -11.27
N GLU A 251 -12.69 -0.99 -10.95
CA GLU A 251 -11.42 -1.62 -10.55
C GLU A 251 -10.91 -1.57 -9.08
N ASN A 252 -11.58 -2.28 -8.16
CA ASN A 252 -11.09 -2.92 -6.89
C ASN A 252 -9.74 -2.48 -6.26
N GLU A 253 -9.73 -1.61 -5.24
CA GLU A 253 -8.48 -1.23 -4.57
C GLU A 253 -8.53 -1.37 -3.05
N PHE A 254 -7.35 -1.64 -2.49
CA PHE A 254 -7.21 -2.16 -1.14
C PHE A 254 -6.19 -1.37 -0.31
N LEU A 255 -6.42 -1.19 1.01
CA LEU A 255 -5.54 -0.49 1.95
C LEU A 255 -5.21 -1.31 3.22
N LEU A 256 -3.90 -1.56 3.38
CA LEU A 256 -3.11 -2.04 4.52
C LEU A 256 -2.71 -0.99 5.57
N ILE A 257 -3.13 -1.08 6.85
CA ILE A 257 -2.44 -0.38 7.95
C ILE A 257 -2.00 -1.33 9.09
N ALA A 258 -0.69 -1.56 9.25
CA ALA A 258 -0.05 -2.30 10.35
C ALA A 258 1.40 -1.83 10.52
N GLY A 259 2.07 -1.94 11.68
CA GLY A 259 3.40 -1.32 11.97
C GLY A 259 4.65 -1.83 11.21
N CYS A 260 5.74 -1.07 11.33
CA CYS A 260 7.07 -1.12 10.68
C CYS A 260 7.60 -2.49 10.20
N GLY A 261 8.12 -2.49 8.97
CA GLY A 261 9.09 -3.46 8.46
C GLY A 261 8.97 -3.65 6.95
N GLU A 262 10.08 -3.50 6.21
CA GLU A 262 10.17 -3.91 4.82
C GLU A 262 9.80 -5.39 4.65
N GLU A 263 10.21 -6.21 5.63
CA GLU A 263 9.84 -7.62 5.78
C GLU A 263 8.33 -7.81 5.84
N LEU A 264 7.66 -7.01 6.67
CA LEU A 264 6.24 -7.21 6.93
C LEU A 264 5.43 -6.87 5.68
N LEU A 265 5.72 -5.74 5.02
CA LEU A 265 5.05 -5.39 3.76
C LEU A 265 5.25 -6.49 2.70
N ALA A 266 6.48 -6.94 2.49
CA ALA A 266 6.77 -8.01 1.53
C ALA A 266 6.03 -9.32 1.89
N SER A 267 6.05 -9.71 3.17
CA SER A 267 5.36 -10.92 3.66
C SER A 267 3.85 -10.84 3.47
N ILE A 268 3.24 -9.67 3.76
CA ILE A 268 1.81 -9.42 3.54
C ILE A 268 1.46 -9.60 2.06
N LEU A 269 2.20 -8.94 1.16
CA LEU A 269 1.88 -8.95 -0.27
C LEU A 269 2.04 -10.34 -0.87
N VAL A 270 3.08 -11.09 -0.49
CA VAL A 270 3.28 -12.48 -0.95
C VAL A 270 2.21 -13.42 -0.39
N LYS A 271 1.86 -13.30 0.90
CA LYS A 271 0.77 -14.12 1.48
C LYS A 271 -0.58 -13.80 0.85
N PHE A 272 -0.87 -12.53 0.64
CA PHE A 272 -2.09 -12.12 -0.03
C PHE A 272 -2.15 -12.66 -1.46
N GLU A 273 -1.05 -12.56 -2.20
CA GLU A 273 -0.93 -13.10 -3.55
C GLU A 273 -1.19 -14.61 -3.60
N LEU A 274 -0.62 -15.38 -2.65
CA LEU A 274 -0.87 -16.82 -2.51
C LEU A 274 -2.32 -17.14 -2.16
N PHE A 275 -2.88 -16.47 -1.15
CA PHE A 275 -4.27 -16.66 -0.75
C PHE A 275 -5.23 -16.26 -1.86
N TYR A 276 -4.94 -15.18 -2.59
CA TYR A 276 -5.76 -14.74 -3.71
C TYR A 276 -5.72 -15.73 -4.88
N LYS A 277 -4.55 -16.28 -5.19
CA LYS A 277 -4.41 -17.33 -6.20
C LYS A 277 -5.26 -18.54 -5.83
N GLU A 278 -5.07 -19.09 -4.63
CA GLU A 278 -5.85 -20.23 -4.15
C GLU A 278 -7.35 -19.89 -4.16
N PHE A 279 -7.74 -18.71 -3.69
CA PHE A 279 -9.13 -18.23 -3.73
C PHE A 279 -9.74 -18.23 -5.13
N CYS A 280 -8.97 -17.84 -6.15
CA CYS A 280 -9.46 -17.81 -7.54
C CYS A 280 -9.52 -19.19 -8.19
N GLU A 281 -8.59 -20.09 -7.83
CA GLU A 281 -8.39 -21.37 -8.50
C GLU A 281 -9.13 -22.54 -7.82
N ASN A 282 -9.43 -22.45 -6.52
CA ASN A 282 -9.94 -23.58 -5.75
C ASN A 282 -11.41 -23.97 -6.06
N GLY A 283 -12.19 -23.08 -6.69
CA GLY A 283 -13.59 -23.35 -7.06
C GLY A 283 -14.60 -23.39 -5.91
N ARG A 284 -14.15 -23.24 -4.66
CA ARG A 284 -14.88 -23.35 -3.38
C ARG A 284 -14.93 -22.02 -2.61
N GLY A 285 -14.52 -20.92 -3.24
CA GLY A 285 -14.50 -19.59 -2.62
C GLY A 285 -13.61 -19.54 -1.39
N PHE A 286 -14.17 -19.05 -0.28
CA PHE A 286 -13.43 -18.83 0.96
C PHE A 286 -13.27 -20.11 1.81
N GLU A 287 -13.85 -21.23 1.39
CA GLU A 287 -13.88 -22.46 2.19
C GLU A 287 -12.50 -22.94 2.67
N PRO A 288 -11.44 -22.97 1.84
CA PRO A 288 -10.11 -23.40 2.29
C PRO A 288 -9.50 -22.56 3.41
N PHE A 289 -9.99 -21.33 3.60
CA PHE A 289 -9.46 -20.38 4.58
C PHE A 289 -10.25 -20.40 5.90
N PHE A 290 -11.39 -21.10 5.99
CA PHE A 290 -12.25 -21.08 7.18
C PHE A 290 -11.50 -21.51 8.44
N ASP A 291 -10.76 -22.61 8.40
CA ASP A 291 -10.06 -23.12 9.59
C ASP A 291 -9.04 -22.11 10.13
N ILE A 292 -8.26 -21.51 9.23
CA ILE A 292 -7.25 -20.51 9.61
C ILE A 292 -7.93 -19.22 10.07
N TYR A 293 -8.97 -18.76 9.37
CA TYR A 293 -9.71 -17.56 9.73
C TYR A 293 -10.40 -17.70 11.09
N TYR A 294 -11.12 -18.79 11.34
CA TYR A 294 -11.82 -19.05 12.60
C TYR A 294 -10.86 -19.29 13.77
N LYS A 295 -9.68 -19.84 13.53
CA LYS A 295 -8.61 -19.87 14.54
C LYS A 295 -8.25 -18.47 15.04
N ARG A 296 -8.40 -17.43 14.20
CA ARG A 296 -8.11 -16.02 14.54
C ARG A 296 -9.34 -15.19 14.89
N TRP A 297 -10.55 -15.72 14.74
CA TRP A 297 -11.75 -14.93 14.96
C TRP A 297 -11.84 -14.51 16.43
N LEU A 298 -12.04 -13.21 16.64
CA LEU A 298 -12.20 -12.62 17.96
C LEU A 298 -13.49 -13.07 18.66
N HIS A 299 -14.57 -13.30 17.92
CA HIS A 299 -15.87 -13.66 18.49
C HIS A 299 -15.92 -15.19 18.62
N ARG A 300 -15.62 -15.68 19.82
CA ARG A 300 -15.81 -17.06 20.23
C ARG A 300 -16.88 -17.14 21.32
#